data_AF-A0A0D6R611-F1
#
_entry.id   AF-A0A0D6R611-F1
#
_cell.length_a   1.000
_cell.length_b   1.000
_cell.length_c   1.000
_cell.angle_alpha   90.00
_cell.angle_beta   90.00
_cell.angle_gamma   90.00
#
_symmetry.space_group_name_H-M   'P 1'
#
loop_
_entity.id
_entity.type
_entity.pdbx_description
1 polymer ?
#
loop_
_entity_poly.entity_id
_entity_poly.type
_entity_poly.pdbx_seq_one_letter_code
_entity_poly.pdbx_strand_id
1 'polypeptide(L)'
;MEMPSPVFTFTHPNFSPERDNRRYKKLLFELPSDTGSALVHGFAGYFDATLYKDIHLGIEPSTATPNMFSWFAIFFPLRKPVYIPAGSILEVHFWRCTGATKVWYEWSVTSPSVSPIHNCGGRSYWVGL
;
A
#
# COMPACT_ATOMS: atom_id res chain seq x y z
N MET A 1 13.46 7.95 8.76
CA MET A 1 12.64 6.92 8.09
C MET A 1 11.31 7.58 7.77
N GLU A 2 10.89 7.62 6.52
CA GLU A 2 9.57 8.19 6.18
C GLU A 2 8.46 7.39 6.84
N MET A 3 7.42 8.11 7.30
CA MET A 3 6.26 7.49 7.94
C MET A 3 5.38 6.81 6.88
N PRO A 4 4.74 5.68 7.21
CA PRO A 4 3.77 5.04 6.33
C PRO A 4 2.69 6.04 5.88
N SER A 5 2.36 6.02 4.59
CA SER A 5 1.30 6.87 4.03
C SER A 5 -0.02 6.11 3.88
N PRO A 6 -1.18 6.71 4.24
CA PRO A 6 -2.48 6.08 4.02
C PRO A 6 -2.75 5.78 2.54
N VAL A 7 -3.17 4.53 2.25
CA VAL A 7 -3.41 4.06 0.89
C VAL A 7 -4.90 4.00 0.56
N PHE A 8 -5.65 3.10 1.21
CA PHE A 8 -7.09 2.91 0.99
C PHE A 8 -7.85 2.90 2.32
N THR A 9 -8.98 3.60 2.37
CA THR A 9 -9.85 3.67 3.55
C THR A 9 -11.25 3.14 3.20
N PHE A 10 -11.84 2.41 4.14
CA PHE A 10 -13.22 1.90 4.08
C PHE A 10 -13.95 2.30 5.35
N THR A 11 -15.20 2.72 5.22
CA THR A 11 -16.05 3.15 6.33
C THR A 11 -17.32 2.32 6.34
N HIS A 12 -17.73 1.90 7.53
CA HIS A 12 -18.88 1.03 7.73
C HIS A 12 -19.83 1.64 8.79
N PRO A 13 -21.15 1.69 8.54
CA PRO A 13 -21.81 1.33 7.28
C PRO A 13 -21.49 2.29 6.13
N ASN A 14 -21.40 1.76 4.90
CA ASN A 14 -21.22 2.57 3.70
C ASN A 14 -22.59 3.02 3.16
N PHE A 15 -22.91 4.29 3.35
CA PHE A 15 -24.16 4.91 2.89
C PHE A 15 -24.11 5.45 1.46
N SER A 16 -22.99 5.27 0.74
CA SER A 16 -22.90 5.69 -0.66
C SER A 16 -23.94 4.94 -1.52
N PRO A 17 -24.70 5.63 -2.39
CA PRO A 17 -25.62 5.00 -3.32
C PRO A 17 -24.87 4.14 -4.36
N GLU A 18 -23.64 4.54 -4.71
CA GLU A 18 -22.74 3.79 -5.56
C GLU A 18 -21.74 3.04 -4.67
N ARG A 19 -22.02 1.77 -4.38
CA ARG A 19 -21.15 0.90 -3.58
C ARG A 19 -20.00 0.38 -4.45
N ASP A 20 -19.03 1.25 -4.71
CA ASP A 20 -17.79 0.86 -5.35
C ASP A 20 -16.66 0.72 -4.33
N ASN A 21 -16.02 -0.46 -4.31
CA ASN A 21 -14.86 -0.73 -3.48
C ASN A 21 -13.54 -0.70 -4.28
N ARG A 22 -13.57 -0.37 -5.57
CA ARG A 22 -12.36 -0.09 -6.35
C ARG A 22 -11.69 1.18 -5.81
N ARG A 23 -10.36 1.19 -5.79
CA ARG A 23 -9.59 2.33 -5.31
C ARG A 23 -8.35 2.51 -6.18
N TYR A 24 -7.89 3.74 -6.28
CA TYR A 24 -6.62 4.10 -6.85
C TYR A 24 -5.96 5.15 -5.95
N LYS A 25 -4.66 5.02 -5.73
CA LYS A 25 -3.87 6.00 -5.01
C LYS A 25 -2.51 6.15 -5.66
N LYS A 26 -2.11 7.41 -5.84
CA LYS A 26 -0.74 7.83 -6.10
C LYS A 26 -0.10 8.28 -4.80
N LEU A 27 1.12 7.82 -4.55
CA LEU A 27 1.93 8.11 -3.37
C LEU A 27 3.28 8.67 -3.83
N LEU A 28 3.79 9.64 -3.08
CA LEU A 28 5.09 10.25 -3.28
C LEU A 28 5.87 10.05 -1.99
N PHE A 29 7.06 9.47 -2.09
CA PHE A 29 7.96 9.24 -0.97
C PHE A 29 9.28 9.94 -1.24
N GLU A 30 9.74 10.77 -0.29
CA GLU A 30 11.03 11.43 -0.35
C GLU A 30 12.02 10.66 0.53
N LEU A 31 13.18 10.29 -0.02
CA LEU A 31 14.20 9.70 0.84
C LEU A 31 14.72 10.77 1.82
N PRO A 32 14.93 10.41 3.12
CA PRO A 32 15.58 11.32 4.05
C PRO A 32 16.90 11.84 3.47
N SER A 33 17.19 13.13 3.69
CA SER A 33 18.33 13.82 3.05
C SER A 33 19.69 13.19 3.35
N ASP A 34 19.82 12.47 4.46
CA ASP A 34 21.02 11.76 4.91
C ASP A 34 21.14 10.34 4.32
N THR A 35 20.09 9.80 3.68
CA THR A 35 20.08 8.45 3.10
C THR A 35 20.94 8.35 1.83
N GLY A 36 21.21 9.47 1.14
CA GLY A 36 21.86 9.44 -0.16
C GLY A 36 20.98 8.71 -1.19
N SER A 37 21.53 7.74 -1.90
CA SER A 37 20.78 6.91 -2.86
C SER A 37 20.36 5.56 -2.26
N ALA A 38 19.26 4.98 -2.75
CA ALA A 38 18.76 3.69 -2.28
C ALA A 38 18.39 2.72 -3.41
N LEU A 39 18.31 1.43 -3.07
CA LEU A 39 17.66 0.41 -3.90
C LEU A 39 16.35 -0.02 -3.21
N VAL A 40 15.23 0.26 -3.87
CA VAL A 40 13.90 -0.09 -3.37
C VAL A 40 13.49 -1.45 -3.92
N HIS A 41 13.19 -2.38 -3.02
CA HIS A 41 12.87 -3.77 -3.35
C HIS A 41 11.35 -4.05 -3.34
N GLY A 42 10.57 -3.16 -2.74
CA GLY A 42 9.14 -3.33 -2.54
C GLY A 42 8.61 -2.41 -1.45
N PHE A 43 7.37 -2.66 -1.05
CA PHE A 43 6.65 -1.83 -0.09
C PHE A 43 6.14 -2.67 1.07
N ALA A 44 6.36 -2.18 2.29
CA ALA A 44 5.70 -2.73 3.48
C ALA A 44 4.28 -2.14 3.57
N GLY A 45 3.30 -3.01 3.77
CA GLY A 45 1.92 -2.64 4.01
C GLY A 45 1.53 -2.90 5.46
N TYR A 46 0.87 -1.91 6.03
CA TYR A 46 0.29 -1.95 7.37
C TYR A 46 -1.20 -1.63 7.27
N PHE A 47 -1.92 -1.80 8.36
CA PHE A 47 -3.29 -1.32 8.48
C PHE A 47 -3.53 -0.74 9.87
N ASP A 48 -4.56 0.11 9.94
CA ASP A 48 -5.17 0.58 11.16
C ASP A 48 -6.69 0.51 11.00
N ALA A 49 -7.38 0.13 12.06
CA ALA A 49 -8.83 0.01 12.09
C ALA A 49 -9.40 0.55 13.39
N THR A 50 -10.23 1.59 13.30
CA THR A 50 -11.07 2.03 14.40
C THR A 50 -12.24 1.07 14.57
N LEU A 51 -12.30 0.36 15.70
CA LEU A 51 -13.36 -0.59 16.01
C LEU A 51 -14.60 0.13 16.52
N TYR A 52 -14.42 1.03 17.48
CA TYR A 52 -15.49 1.88 18.01
C TYR A 52 -14.89 3.05 18.80
N LYS A 53 -15.27 4.28 18.44
CA LYS A 53 -14.77 5.51 19.09
C LYS A 53 -13.23 5.53 19.14
N ASP A 54 -12.66 5.49 20.33
CA ASP A 54 -11.23 5.53 20.64
C ASP A 54 -10.57 4.14 20.67
N ILE A 55 -11.33 3.07 20.47
CA ILE A 55 -10.81 1.70 20.39
C ILE A 55 -10.32 1.45 18.97
N HIS A 56 -9.01 1.26 18.80
CA HIS A 56 -8.38 0.92 17.52
C HIS A 56 -7.55 -0.38 17.58
N LEU A 57 -7.28 -0.92 16.40
CA LEU A 57 -6.50 -2.11 16.17
C LEU A 57 -5.64 -1.92 14.92
N GLY A 58 -4.31 -1.97 15.05
CA GLY A 58 -3.42 -1.68 13.94
C GLY A 58 -2.00 -2.21 14.11
N ILE A 59 -1.33 -2.47 12.98
CA ILE A 59 0.08 -2.88 12.90
C ILE A 59 0.99 -1.77 12.38
N GLU A 60 0.46 -0.56 12.16
CA GLU A 60 1.27 0.57 11.73
C GLU A 60 2.29 0.91 12.83
N PRO A 61 3.61 0.99 12.54
CA PRO A 61 4.65 1.09 13.56
C PRO A 61 4.50 2.22 14.58
N SER A 62 3.96 3.39 14.20
CA SER A 62 3.80 4.53 15.10
C SER A 62 2.56 4.43 16.02
N THR A 63 1.57 3.63 15.64
CA THR A 63 0.28 3.48 16.33
C THR A 63 -0.06 2.04 16.70
N ALA A 64 0.91 1.14 16.59
CA ALA A 64 0.73 -0.30 16.73
C ALA A 64 0.08 -0.68 18.07
N THR A 65 -0.92 -1.56 18.01
CA THR A 65 -1.56 -2.09 19.21
C THR A 65 -0.56 -2.97 19.99
N PRO A 66 -0.27 -2.66 21.28
CA PRO A 66 0.66 -3.44 22.07
C PRO A 66 0.27 -4.92 22.15
N ASN A 67 1.25 -5.82 22.06
CA ASN A 67 1.08 -7.27 22.17
C ASN A 67 0.17 -7.90 21.10
N MET A 68 -0.02 -7.23 19.96
CA MET A 68 -0.78 -7.78 18.84
C MET A 68 0.13 -8.56 17.88
N PHE A 69 0.21 -9.87 18.06
CA PHE A 69 1.05 -10.77 17.25
C PHE A 69 0.28 -11.53 16.16
N SER A 70 -1.02 -11.24 15.99
CA SER A 70 -1.91 -11.91 15.03
C SER A 70 -1.71 -11.48 13.58
N TRP A 71 -1.07 -10.33 13.33
CA TRP A 71 -0.79 -9.83 12.00
C TRP A 71 0.65 -9.35 11.88
N PHE A 72 1.33 -9.80 10.82
CA PHE A 72 2.59 -9.22 10.38
C PHE A 72 2.36 -8.26 9.20
N ALA A 73 3.32 -7.38 8.97
CA ALA A 73 3.30 -6.50 7.81
C ALA A 73 3.25 -7.33 6.51
N ILE A 74 2.44 -6.89 5.56
CA ILE A 74 2.44 -7.47 4.22
C ILE A 74 3.58 -6.87 3.40
N PHE A 75 4.14 -7.64 2.47
CA PHE A 75 5.17 -7.14 1.56
C PHE A 75 4.68 -7.18 0.11
N PHE A 76 4.71 -6.03 -0.58
CA PHE A 76 4.43 -5.88 -2.00
C PHE A 76 5.75 -5.77 -2.77
N PRO A 77 6.25 -6.87 -3.37
CA PRO A 77 7.56 -6.90 -4.00
C PRO A 77 7.57 -6.15 -5.33
N LEU A 78 8.72 -5.57 -5.67
CA LEU A 78 9.05 -5.17 -7.04
C LEU A 78 9.81 -6.32 -7.72
N ARG A 79 9.46 -6.64 -8.97
CA ARG A 79 10.12 -7.72 -9.72
C ARG A 79 11.62 -7.47 -9.92
N LYS A 80 12.00 -6.21 -10.08
CA LYS A 80 13.39 -5.76 -10.13
C LYS A 80 13.53 -4.61 -9.13
N PRO A 81 14.60 -4.58 -8.31
CA PRO A 81 14.87 -3.44 -7.47
C PRO A 81 14.97 -2.15 -8.29
N VAL A 82 14.46 -1.05 -7.74
CA VAL A 82 14.47 0.26 -8.38
C VAL A 82 15.52 1.12 -7.70
N TYR A 83 16.46 1.65 -8.48
CA TYR A 83 17.45 2.60 -7.98
C TYR A 83 16.83 3.99 -7.83
N ILE A 84 17.02 4.58 -6.65
CA ILE A 84 16.54 5.89 -6.26
C ILE A 84 17.75 6.80 -6.02
N PRO A 85 18.05 7.73 -6.94
CA PRO A 85 19.10 8.73 -6.73
C PRO A 85 18.82 9.59 -5.48
N ALA A 86 19.88 10.13 -4.90
CA ALA A 86 19.76 11.08 -3.79
C ALA A 86 18.92 12.31 -4.18
N GLY A 87 18.02 12.72 -3.29
CA GLY A 87 17.13 13.87 -3.51
C GLY A 87 16.03 13.65 -4.55
N SER A 88 15.83 12.41 -5.02
CA SER A 88 14.72 12.09 -5.93
C SER A 88 13.46 11.66 -5.18
N ILE A 89 12.31 11.81 -5.85
CA ILE A 89 11.00 11.40 -5.33
C ILE A 89 10.61 10.08 -5.95
N LEU A 90 10.30 9.11 -5.08
CA LEU A 90 9.73 7.83 -5.47
C LEU A 90 8.21 7.99 -5.66
N GLU A 91 7.73 7.84 -6.90
CA GLU A 91 6.30 7.85 -7.21
C GLU A 91 5.79 6.43 -7.37
N VAL A 92 4.77 6.09 -6.57
CA VAL A 92 4.18 4.76 -6.50
C VAL A 92 2.68 4.85 -6.72
N HIS A 93 2.15 3.88 -7.44
CA HIS A 93 0.74 3.74 -7.72
C HIS A 93 0.23 2.41 -7.18
N PHE A 94 -0.93 2.46 -6.53
CA PHE A 94 -1.64 1.30 -6.04
C PHE A 94 -3.08 1.33 -6.53
N TRP A 95 -3.57 0.16 -6.96
CA TRP A 95 -4.97 -0.06 -7.30
C TRP A 95 -5.53 -1.20 -6.47
N ARG A 96 -6.76 -1.02 -5.97
CA ARG A 96 -7.63 -2.11 -5.54
C ARG A 96 -8.65 -2.33 -6.64
N CYS A 97 -8.58 -3.50 -7.25
CA CYS A 97 -9.42 -3.88 -8.37
C CYS A 97 -10.46 -4.92 -7.92
N THR A 98 -11.61 -4.90 -8.58
CA THR A 98 -12.71 -5.84 -8.31
C THR A 98 -13.17 -6.49 -9.60
N GLY A 99 -13.66 -7.72 -9.48
CA GLY A 99 -14.33 -8.47 -10.53
C GLY A 99 -15.52 -9.22 -9.94
N ALA A 100 -16.24 -9.98 -10.76
CA ALA A 100 -17.45 -10.68 -10.34
C ALA A 100 -17.19 -11.71 -9.22
N THR A 101 -16.02 -12.34 -9.21
CA THR A 101 -15.68 -13.45 -8.29
C THR A 101 -14.38 -13.23 -7.52
N LYS A 102 -13.72 -12.08 -7.69
CA LYS A 102 -12.40 -11.83 -7.09
C LYS A 102 -12.11 -10.36 -6.84
N VAL A 103 -11.23 -10.11 -5.89
CA VAL A 103 -10.58 -8.82 -5.61
C VAL A 103 -9.07 -9.00 -5.72
N TRP A 104 -8.36 -8.01 -6.24
CA TRP A 104 -6.90 -8.04 -6.32
C TRP A 104 -6.30 -6.66 -6.20
N TYR A 105 -4.98 -6.62 -6.05
CA TYR A 105 -4.20 -5.39 -6.05
C TYR A 105 -3.25 -5.36 -7.23
N GLU A 106 -3.07 -4.18 -7.78
CA GLU A 106 -2.03 -3.87 -8.76
C GLU A 106 -1.17 -2.74 -8.19
N TRP A 107 0.13 -2.73 -8.52
CA TRP A 107 1.03 -1.65 -8.12
C TRP A 107 2.14 -1.42 -9.13
N SER A 108 2.64 -0.20 -9.19
CA SER A 108 3.75 0.20 -10.05
C SER A 108 4.50 1.39 -9.49
N VAL A 109 5.75 1.53 -9.92
CA VAL A 109 6.60 2.71 -9.72
C VAL A 109 6.72 3.44 -11.06
N THR A 110 6.60 4.77 -11.05
CA THR A 110 6.67 5.63 -12.25
C THR A 110 7.83 6.62 -12.19
N SER A 111 8.29 6.98 -10.99
CA SER A 111 9.47 7.82 -10.76
C SER A 111 10.34 7.19 -9.66
N PRO A 112 11.68 7.22 -9.77
CA PRO A 112 12.49 7.84 -10.82
C PRO A 112 12.69 6.96 -12.05
N SER A 113 12.28 5.69 -12.00
CA SER A 113 12.25 4.81 -13.17
C SER A 113 10.99 3.97 -13.19
N VAL A 114 10.43 3.78 -14.39
CA VAL A 114 9.16 3.09 -14.56
C VAL A 114 9.36 1.59 -14.41
N SER A 115 8.56 0.97 -13.54
CA SER A 115 8.41 -0.48 -13.46
C SER A 115 7.13 -0.93 -14.18
N PRO A 116 7.05 -2.20 -14.62
CA PRO A 116 5.79 -2.75 -15.09
C PRO A 116 4.71 -2.70 -14.01
N ILE A 117 3.44 -2.68 -14.42
CA ILE A 117 2.33 -2.91 -13.49
C ILE A 117 2.41 -4.36 -12.99
N HIS A 118 2.43 -4.52 -11.67
CA HIS A 118 2.46 -5.82 -11.02
C HIS A 118 1.04 -6.37 -10.89
N ASN A 119 0.90 -7.68 -11.07
CA ASN A 119 -0.36 -8.41 -10.91
C ASN A 119 -1.55 -7.90 -11.76
N CYS A 120 -1.29 -7.38 -12.97
CA CYS A 120 -2.34 -6.95 -13.91
C CYS A 120 -3.46 -7.98 -14.04
N GLY A 121 -4.71 -7.54 -13.85
CA GLY A 121 -5.91 -8.37 -13.94
C GLY A 121 -6.00 -9.46 -12.86
N GLY A 122 -5.20 -9.37 -11.81
CA GLY A 122 -5.13 -10.38 -10.75
C GLY A 122 -4.67 -11.73 -11.31
N ARG A 123 -3.70 -11.72 -12.23
CA ARG A 123 -3.20 -12.92 -12.92
C ARG A 123 -2.28 -13.78 -12.06
N SER A 124 -1.66 -13.19 -11.04
CA SER A 124 -0.68 -13.86 -10.17
C SER A 124 -1.22 -14.06 -8.76
N TYR A 125 -2.08 -13.16 -8.29
CA TYR A 125 -2.71 -13.26 -6.98
C TYR A 125 -4.08 -12.58 -6.98
N TRP A 126 -5.03 -13.18 -6.26
CA TRP A 126 -6.34 -12.61 -5.98
C TRP A 126 -6.92 -13.22 -4.70
N VAL A 127 -7.91 -12.52 -4.14
CA VAL A 127 -8.74 -12.98 -3.03
C VAL A 127 -10.12 -13.33 -3.60
N GLY A 128 -10.59 -14.55 -3.37
CA GLY A 128 -11.94 -14.99 -3.76
C GLY A 128 -13.00 -14.24 -2.95
N LEU A 129 -14.13 -13.94 -3.60
CA LEU A 129 -15.31 -13.36 -2.96
C LEU A 129 -16.16 -14.43 -2.25
#